data_AF-A0A9E2TVX5-F1
#
_entry.id   AF-A0A9E2TVX5-F1
#
_cell.length_a   1.000
_cell.length_b   1.000
_cell.length_c   1.000
_cell.angle_alpha   90.00
_cell.angle_beta   90.00
_cell.angle_gamma   90.00
#
_symmetry.space_group_name_H-M   'P 1'
#
loop_
_entity.id
_entity.type
_entity.pdbx_description
1 polymer ?
#
loop_
_entity_poly.entity_id
_entity_poly.type
_entity_poly.pdbx_seq_one_letter_code
_entity_poly.pdbx_strand_id
1 'polypeptide(L)'
;MSSLFQDENDILEDFQKKIDNKSYTHEDIIAFKEQFESQTAESQVMLKISDRLQKRLDTANTKIKEKNDEIVTKNEKLNEALDNLMKARVGKKASTIMFTATILLFVSEELYVGPLLEYFVGYAYLILILKGVVAIGLKSFESVLENIFVSSAKKEIVKEVRREQRQTKTYDILEKSMSKQSSAA
;
A
#
# COMPACT_ATOMS: atom_id res chain seq x y z
N MET A 1 21.97 30.76 8.91
CA MET A 1 21.37 31.55 10.01
C MET A 1 22.40 31.94 11.04
N SER A 2 23.16 31.00 11.63
CA SER A 2 24.18 31.36 12.65
C SER A 2 25.26 32.34 12.15
N SER A 3 25.67 32.26 10.87
CA SER A 3 26.68 33.16 10.30
C SER A 3 26.17 34.60 10.10
N LEU A 4 24.88 34.77 9.77
CA LEU A 4 24.31 36.08 9.46
C LEU A 4 24.15 36.93 10.73
N PHE A 5 23.78 36.29 11.84
CA PHE A 5 23.76 36.91 13.17
C PHE A 5 25.16 37.11 13.76
N GLN A 6 26.15 36.33 13.35
CA GLN A 6 27.55 36.56 13.72
C GLN A 6 28.10 37.79 12.99
N ASP A 7 27.86 37.90 11.69
CA ASP A 7 28.30 39.06 10.90
C ASP A 7 27.62 40.37 11.37
N GLU A 8 26.34 40.32 11.75
CA GLU A 8 25.62 41.47 12.31
C GLU A 8 26.19 41.90 13.67
N ASN A 9 26.51 40.92 14.54
CA ASN A 9 27.19 41.17 15.81
C ASN A 9 28.60 41.72 15.60
N ASP A 10 29.36 41.22 14.62
CA ASP A 10 30.72 41.67 14.35
C ASP A 10 30.73 43.12 13.83
N ILE A 11 29.78 43.51 12.99
CA ILE A 11 29.62 44.89 12.51
C ILE A 11 29.19 45.83 13.65
N LEU A 12 28.28 45.38 14.52
CA LEU A 12 27.90 46.12 15.72
C LEU A 12 29.07 46.28 16.68
N GLU A 13 29.85 45.22 16.91
CA GLU A 13 31.00 45.24 17.83
C GLU A 13 32.15 46.10 17.29
N ASP A 14 32.39 46.09 15.97
CA ASP A 14 33.39 46.94 15.32
C ASP A 14 33.00 48.42 15.36
N PHE A 15 31.72 48.73 15.11
CA PHE A 15 31.21 50.09 15.23
C PHE A 15 31.21 50.59 16.68
N GLN A 16 30.89 49.71 17.63
CA GLN A 16 30.93 50.02 19.06
C GLN A 16 32.36 50.28 19.55
N LYS A 17 33.36 49.52 19.07
CA LYS A 17 34.78 49.80 19.30
C LYS A 17 35.23 51.16 18.75
N LYS A 18 34.71 51.59 17.59
CA LYS A 18 34.98 52.91 17.02
C LYS A 18 34.34 54.05 17.81
N ILE A 19 33.15 53.83 18.38
CA ILE A 19 32.48 54.77 19.29
C ILE A 19 33.27 54.91 20.60
N ASP A 20 33.67 53.79 21.21
CA ASP A 20 34.39 53.75 22.49
C ASP A 20 35.76 54.44 22.40
N ASN A 21 36.44 54.31 21.25
CA ASN A 21 37.71 55.00 20.98
C ASN A 21 37.55 56.48 20.55
N LYS A 22 36.33 57.03 20.49
CA LYS A 22 36.01 58.40 20.05
C LYS A 22 36.60 58.79 18.68
N SER A 23 36.90 57.81 17.82
CA SER A 23 37.58 58.03 16.55
C SER A 23 36.66 57.94 15.34
N TYR A 24 35.35 57.99 15.54
CA TYR A 24 34.38 57.82 14.47
C TYR A 24 34.28 59.10 13.63
N THR A 25 34.36 58.95 12.32
CA THR A 25 34.09 60.03 11.37
C THR A 25 32.68 59.92 10.81
N HIS A 26 32.21 60.98 10.14
CA HIS A 26 30.89 60.95 9.51
C HIS A 26 30.80 59.86 8.41
N GLU A 27 31.92 59.56 7.74
CA GLU A 27 32.03 58.47 6.76
C GLU A 27 31.82 57.09 7.41
N ASP A 28 32.33 56.84 8.62
CA ASP A 28 32.13 55.58 9.34
C ASP A 28 30.64 55.32 9.64
N ILE A 29 29.89 56.38 9.98
CA ILE A 29 28.45 56.29 10.26
C ILE A 29 27.67 55.95 8.98
N ILE A 30 28.03 56.56 7.86
CA ILE A 30 27.39 56.30 6.56
C ILE A 30 27.70 54.87 6.10
N ALA A 31 28.95 54.44 6.21
CA ALA A 31 29.37 53.09 5.85
C ALA A 31 28.64 52.03 6.70
N PHE A 32 28.54 52.22 8.02
CA PHE A 32 27.78 51.35 8.90
C PHE A 32 26.31 51.28 8.50
N LYS A 33 25.69 52.44 8.21
CA LYS A 33 24.29 52.50 7.77
C LYS A 33 24.04 51.72 6.47
N GLU A 34 24.90 51.88 5.47
CA GLU A 34 24.79 51.14 4.20
C GLU A 34 24.96 49.63 4.38
N GLN A 35 25.92 49.22 5.22
CA GLN A 35 26.20 47.80 5.48
C GLN A 35 25.04 47.15 6.24
N PHE A 36 24.46 47.86 7.20
CA PHE A 36 23.30 47.41 7.98
C PHE A 36 22.02 47.34 7.12
N GLU A 37 21.79 48.33 6.25
CA GLU A 37 20.68 48.33 5.30
C GLU A 37 20.78 47.15 4.32
N SER A 38 21.99 46.84 3.83
CA SER A 38 22.25 45.69 2.95
C SER A 38 21.94 44.35 3.62
N GLN A 39 22.45 44.11 4.84
CA GLN A 39 22.18 42.87 5.58
C GLN A 39 20.70 42.72 5.98
N THR A 40 20.04 43.84 6.30
CA THR A 40 18.60 43.85 6.57
C THR A 40 17.82 43.44 5.33
N ALA A 41 18.21 43.94 4.15
CA ALA A 41 17.59 43.54 2.88
C ALA A 41 17.80 42.05 2.58
N GLU A 42 18.98 41.49 2.86
CA GLU A 42 19.27 40.07 2.70
C GLU A 42 18.40 39.19 3.64
N SER A 43 18.29 39.60 4.91
CA SER A 43 17.43 38.92 5.89
C SER A 43 15.96 38.90 5.47
N GLN A 44 15.45 39.99 4.89
CA GLN A 44 14.08 40.03 4.35
C GLN A 44 13.90 39.07 3.17
N VAL A 45 14.91 38.89 2.32
CA VAL A 45 14.88 37.90 1.23
C VAL A 45 14.85 36.48 1.80
N MET A 46 15.67 36.18 2.81
CA MET A 46 15.64 34.88 3.49
C MET A 46 14.27 34.56 4.10
N LEU A 47 13.64 35.53 4.77
CA LEU A 47 12.28 35.36 5.32
C LEU A 47 11.27 35.04 4.22
N LYS A 48 11.28 35.78 3.10
CA LYS A 48 10.40 35.51 1.95
C LYS A 48 10.66 34.13 1.33
N ILE A 49 11.90 33.66 1.31
CA ILE A 49 12.25 32.32 0.83
C ILE A 49 11.75 31.25 1.80
N SER A 50 11.89 31.46 3.10
CA SER A 50 11.37 30.56 4.15
C SER A 50 9.85 30.41 4.04
N ASP A 51 9.12 31.51 3.91
CA ASP A 51 7.66 31.49 3.74
C ASP A 51 7.24 30.71 2.49
N ARG A 52 8.00 30.84 1.39
CA ARG A 52 7.75 30.08 0.16
C ARG A 52 8.05 28.59 0.33
N LEU A 53 9.09 28.23 1.09
CA LEU A 53 9.43 26.85 1.41
C LEU A 53 8.36 26.20 2.29
N GLN A 54 7.89 26.90 3.33
CA GLN A 54 6.80 26.43 4.18
C GLN A 54 5.54 26.19 3.35
N LYS A 55 5.14 27.14 2.49
CA LYS A 55 3.99 26.95 1.59
C LYS A 55 4.16 25.76 0.64
N ARG A 56 5.37 25.52 0.12
CA ARG A 56 5.66 24.36 -0.74
C ARG A 56 5.60 23.05 0.04
N LEU A 57 6.11 23.04 1.26
CA LEU A 57 6.06 21.89 2.16
C LEU A 57 4.61 21.54 2.50
N ASP A 58 3.80 22.52 2.87
CA ASP A 58 2.37 22.33 3.17
C ASP A 58 1.62 21.81 1.95
N THR A 59 1.88 22.40 0.77
CA THR A 59 1.27 21.93 -0.49
C THR A 59 1.69 20.49 -0.83
N ALA A 60 2.96 20.14 -0.61
CA ALA A 60 3.45 18.78 -0.84
C ALA A 60 2.81 17.79 0.14
N ASN A 61 2.70 18.15 1.42
CA ASN A 61 2.02 17.33 2.43
C ASN A 61 0.56 17.09 2.08
N THR A 62 -0.17 18.14 1.68
CA THR A 62 -1.57 18.01 1.24
C THR A 62 -1.68 17.07 0.04
N LYS A 63 -0.82 17.23 -0.98
CA LYS A 63 -0.79 16.32 -2.14
C LYS A 63 -0.45 14.89 -1.77
N ILE A 64 0.48 14.66 -0.85
CA ILE A 64 0.83 13.33 -0.36
C ILE A 64 -0.39 12.70 0.32
N LYS A 65 -1.10 13.46 1.15
CA LYS A 65 -2.30 12.99 1.83
C LYS A 65 -3.40 12.62 0.84
N GLU A 66 -3.70 13.51 -0.12
CA GLU A 66 -4.67 13.24 -1.20
C GLU A 66 -4.31 11.97 -1.98
N LYS A 67 -3.02 11.80 -2.33
CA LYS A 67 -2.55 10.61 -3.05
C LYS A 67 -2.65 9.35 -2.20
N ASN A 68 -2.41 9.45 -0.89
CA ASN A 68 -2.55 8.33 0.02
C ASN A 68 -4.02 7.89 0.11
N ASP A 69 -4.95 8.83 0.26
CA ASP A 69 -6.38 8.56 0.30
C ASP A 69 -6.87 7.92 -1.03
N GLU A 70 -6.35 8.40 -2.17
CA GLU A 70 -6.61 7.82 -3.49
C GLU A 70 -6.10 6.36 -3.59
N ILE A 71 -4.90 6.08 -3.06
CA ILE A 71 -4.31 4.73 -3.03
C ILE A 71 -5.14 3.79 -2.15
N VAL A 72 -5.57 4.25 -0.96
CA VAL A 72 -6.42 3.46 -0.06
C VAL A 72 -7.72 3.08 -0.77
N THR A 73 -8.41 4.06 -1.35
CA THR A 73 -9.68 3.83 -2.07
C THR A 73 -9.50 2.87 -3.25
N LYS A 74 -8.39 3.01 -4.01
CA LYS A 74 -8.08 2.11 -5.13
C LYS A 74 -7.77 0.69 -4.67
N ASN A 75 -7.06 0.53 -3.56
CA ASN A 75 -6.76 -0.79 -2.99
C ASN A 75 -8.03 -1.50 -2.50
N GLU A 76 -8.97 -0.78 -1.89
CA GLU A 76 -10.27 -1.34 -1.49
C GLU A 76 -11.05 -1.84 -2.71
N LYS A 77 -11.19 -1.01 -3.75
CA LYS A 77 -11.83 -1.42 -5.01
C LYS A 77 -11.15 -2.60 -5.68
N LEU A 78 -9.81 -2.64 -5.65
CA LEU A 78 -9.04 -3.74 -6.21
C LEU A 78 -9.28 -5.04 -5.45
N ASN A 79 -9.32 -4.99 -4.12
CA ASN A 79 -9.65 -6.14 -3.28
C ASN A 79 -11.07 -6.64 -3.54
N GLU A 80 -12.03 -5.73 -3.67
CA GLU A 80 -13.42 -6.09 -4.00
C GLU A 80 -13.53 -6.74 -5.39
N ALA A 81 -12.88 -6.16 -6.40
CA ALA A 81 -12.83 -6.73 -7.74
C ALA A 81 -12.16 -8.10 -7.77
N LEU A 82 -11.09 -8.27 -6.99
CA LEU A 82 -10.37 -9.53 -6.86
C LEU A 82 -11.24 -10.60 -6.18
N ASP A 83 -11.94 -10.25 -5.10
CA ASP A 83 -12.89 -11.16 -4.45
C ASP A 83 -14.04 -11.55 -5.40
N ASN A 84 -14.54 -10.62 -6.21
CA ASN A 84 -15.59 -10.90 -7.20
C ASN A 84 -15.09 -11.82 -8.34
N LEU A 85 -13.91 -11.55 -8.89
CA LEU A 85 -13.28 -12.39 -9.92
C LEU A 85 -12.95 -13.78 -9.36
N MET A 86 -12.48 -13.86 -8.12
CA MET A 86 -12.22 -15.11 -7.43
C MET A 86 -13.50 -15.91 -7.21
N LYS A 87 -14.56 -15.30 -6.66
CA LYS A 87 -15.86 -15.96 -6.50
C LYS A 87 -16.38 -16.47 -7.84
N ALA A 88 -16.24 -15.70 -8.93
CA ALA A 88 -16.67 -16.14 -10.25
C ALA A 88 -15.83 -17.29 -10.83
N ARG A 89 -14.49 -17.24 -10.69
CA ARG A 89 -13.57 -18.24 -11.26
C ARG A 89 -13.51 -19.52 -10.43
N VAL A 90 -13.39 -19.38 -9.12
CA VAL A 90 -13.35 -20.49 -8.16
C VAL A 90 -14.74 -21.07 -8.01
N GLY A 91 -15.79 -20.25 -7.95
CA GLY A 91 -17.17 -20.73 -7.88
C GLY A 91 -17.51 -21.67 -9.02
N LYS A 92 -17.13 -21.36 -10.27
CA LYS A 92 -17.37 -22.27 -11.40
C LYS A 92 -16.62 -23.60 -11.29
N LYS A 93 -15.30 -23.58 -11.01
CA LYS A 93 -14.50 -24.80 -10.93
C LYS A 93 -14.84 -25.64 -9.70
N ALA A 94 -14.97 -25.00 -8.54
CA ALA A 94 -15.35 -25.65 -7.30
C ALA A 94 -16.75 -26.23 -7.40
N SER A 95 -17.72 -25.48 -7.96
CA SER A 95 -19.08 -26.00 -8.18
C SER A 95 -19.10 -27.23 -9.08
N THR A 96 -18.31 -27.28 -10.16
CA THR A 96 -18.24 -28.48 -11.01
C THR A 96 -17.64 -29.69 -10.28
N ILE A 97 -16.56 -29.50 -9.53
CA ILE A 97 -15.93 -30.57 -8.74
C ILE A 97 -16.87 -31.05 -7.64
N MET A 98 -17.51 -30.12 -6.93
CA MET A 98 -18.49 -30.40 -5.89
C MET A 98 -19.68 -31.15 -6.44
N PHE A 99 -20.25 -30.70 -7.56
CA PHE A 99 -21.36 -31.38 -8.22
C PHE A 99 -21.00 -32.81 -8.64
N THR A 100 -19.81 -33.00 -9.20
CA THR A 100 -19.30 -34.33 -9.57
C THR A 100 -19.11 -35.23 -8.34
N ALA A 101 -18.54 -34.68 -7.27
CA ALA A 101 -18.35 -35.38 -6.01
C ALA A 101 -19.70 -35.76 -5.38
N THR A 102 -20.68 -34.86 -5.36
CA THR A 102 -22.04 -35.10 -4.86
C THR A 102 -22.72 -36.22 -5.64
N ILE A 103 -22.61 -36.23 -6.98
CA ILE A 103 -23.16 -37.33 -7.79
C ILE A 103 -22.49 -38.67 -7.43
N LEU A 104 -21.16 -38.70 -7.34
CA LEU A 104 -20.43 -39.92 -6.97
C LEU A 104 -20.81 -40.42 -5.57
N LEU A 105 -20.98 -39.50 -4.62
CA LEU A 105 -21.33 -39.83 -3.24
C LEU A 105 -22.77 -40.34 -3.15
N PHE A 106 -23.70 -39.72 -3.88
CA PHE A 106 -25.09 -40.17 -3.99
C PHE A 106 -25.19 -41.56 -4.61
N VAL A 107 -24.45 -41.82 -5.69
CA VAL A 107 -24.40 -43.17 -6.31
C VAL A 107 -23.78 -44.19 -5.36
N SER A 108 -22.73 -43.82 -4.65
CA SER A 108 -22.09 -44.71 -3.66
C SER A 108 -23.01 -44.99 -2.47
N GLU A 109 -23.78 -44.00 -2.02
CA GLU A 109 -24.79 -44.19 -0.98
C GLU A 109 -25.84 -45.21 -1.42
N GLU A 110 -26.38 -45.10 -2.64
CA GLU A 110 -27.41 -46.02 -3.11
C GLU A 110 -26.88 -47.45 -3.31
N LEU A 111 -25.62 -47.61 -3.73
CA LEU A 111 -25.02 -48.93 -3.97
C LEU A 111 -24.57 -49.65 -2.69
N TYR A 112 -24.07 -48.93 -1.69
CA TYR A 112 -23.50 -49.54 -0.48
C TYR A 112 -24.38 -49.35 0.75
N VAL A 113 -24.85 -48.13 0.98
CA VAL A 113 -25.57 -47.76 2.21
C VAL A 113 -27.02 -48.21 2.15
N GLY A 114 -27.68 -48.09 0.99
CA GLY A 114 -29.05 -48.56 0.77
C GLY A 114 -29.25 -50.04 1.14
N PRO A 115 -28.50 -50.97 0.54
CA PRO A 115 -28.65 -52.41 0.82
C PRO A 115 -28.31 -52.78 2.27
N LEU A 116 -27.31 -52.12 2.87
CA LEU A 116 -26.98 -52.32 4.29
C LEU A 116 -28.13 -51.88 5.19
N LEU A 117 -28.76 -50.74 4.92
CA LEU A 117 -29.86 -50.24 5.73
C LEU A 117 -31.14 -51.06 5.60
N GLU A 118 -31.46 -51.55 4.39
CA GLU A 118 -32.57 -52.50 4.20
C GLU A 118 -32.34 -53.80 4.98
N TYR A 119 -31.10 -54.30 5.00
CA TYR A 119 -30.75 -55.51 5.75
C TYR A 119 -30.88 -55.33 7.27
N PHE A 120 -30.48 -54.18 7.82
CA PHE A 120 -30.43 -53.98 9.27
C PHE A 120 -31.72 -53.41 9.90
N VAL A 121 -32.45 -52.56 9.17
CA VAL A 121 -33.47 -51.71 9.80
C VAL A 121 -34.90 -52.12 9.43
N GLY A 122 -35.13 -52.75 8.27
CA GLY A 122 -36.44 -53.33 7.86
C GLY A 122 -37.63 -52.36 7.74
N TYR A 123 -37.51 -51.13 8.27
CA TYR A 123 -38.55 -50.11 8.28
C TYR A 123 -38.19 -48.97 7.32
N ALA A 124 -38.94 -48.85 6.22
CA ALA A 124 -38.71 -47.87 5.17
C ALA A 124 -38.63 -46.41 5.67
N TYR A 125 -39.38 -46.07 6.73
CA TYR A 125 -39.37 -44.72 7.31
C TYR A 125 -38.05 -44.35 8.01
N LEU A 126 -37.39 -45.30 8.69
CA LEU A 126 -36.11 -45.04 9.35
C LEU A 126 -34.98 -44.84 8.33
N ILE A 127 -35.06 -45.55 7.20
CA ILE A 127 -34.13 -45.39 6.07
C ILE A 127 -34.21 -43.95 5.53
N LEU A 128 -35.43 -43.43 5.32
CA LEU A 128 -35.65 -42.05 4.86
C LEU A 128 -35.09 -41.00 5.83
N ILE A 129 -35.28 -41.19 7.14
CA ILE A 129 -34.76 -40.27 8.15
C ILE A 129 -33.22 -40.27 8.12
N LEU A 130 -32.60 -41.45 8.03
CA LEU A 130 -31.15 -41.56 8.02
C LEU A 130 -30.55 -40.94 6.74
N LYS A 131 -31.15 -41.19 5.56
CA LYS A 131 -30.77 -40.50 4.32
C LYS A 131 -30.89 -38.98 4.46
N GLY A 132 -31.94 -38.49 5.12
CA GLY A 132 -32.11 -37.07 5.42
C GLY A 132 -30.98 -36.49 6.30
N VAL A 133 -30.56 -37.20 7.34
CA VAL A 133 -29.46 -36.80 8.23
C VAL A 133 -28.12 -36.76 7.47
N VAL A 134 -27.85 -37.76 6.62
CA VAL A 134 -26.65 -37.81 5.79
C VAL A 134 -26.64 -36.67 4.77
N ALA A 135 -27.78 -36.39 4.12
CA ALA A 135 -27.92 -35.28 3.18
C ALA A 135 -27.66 -33.90 3.84
N ILE A 136 -28.12 -33.69 5.08
CA ILE A 136 -27.84 -32.46 5.84
C ILE A 136 -26.35 -32.39 6.20
N GLY A 137 -25.74 -33.51 6.58
CA GLY A 137 -24.30 -33.62 6.82
C GLY A 137 -23.47 -33.23 5.59
N LEU A 138 -23.83 -33.74 4.41
CA LEU A 138 -23.19 -33.43 3.13
C LEU A 138 -23.23 -31.94 2.80
N LYS A 139 -24.38 -31.30 3.00
CA LYS A 139 -24.54 -29.85 2.77
C LYS A 139 -23.63 -29.01 3.67
N SER A 140 -23.40 -29.47 4.90
CA SER A 140 -22.48 -28.80 5.82
C SER A 140 -21.02 -28.97 5.38
N PHE A 141 -20.66 -30.15 4.88
CA PHE A 141 -19.34 -30.42 4.28
C PHE A 141 -19.09 -29.58 3.02
N GLU A 142 -20.13 -29.32 2.23
CA GLU A 142 -20.03 -28.51 1.02
C GLU A 142 -19.56 -27.08 1.31
N SER A 143 -20.13 -26.43 2.32
CA SER A 143 -19.73 -25.07 2.72
C SER A 143 -18.29 -25.00 3.23
N VAL A 144 -17.81 -26.06 3.91
CA VAL A 144 -16.42 -26.15 4.37
C VAL A 144 -15.45 -26.30 3.21
N LEU A 145 -15.76 -27.16 2.24
CA LEU A 145 -14.94 -27.38 1.05
C LEU A 145 -14.84 -26.11 0.20
N GLU A 146 -15.95 -25.39 0.01
CA GLU A 146 -15.96 -24.12 -0.71
C GLU A 146 -14.97 -23.11 -0.09
N ASN A 147 -14.98 -22.95 1.23
CA ASN A 147 -14.05 -22.08 1.94
C ASN A 147 -12.57 -22.49 1.76
N ILE A 148 -12.28 -23.79 1.76
CA ILE A 148 -10.92 -24.31 1.55
C ILE A 148 -10.45 -24.02 0.12
N PHE A 149 -11.30 -24.26 -0.89
CA PHE A 149 -10.97 -23.99 -2.29
C PHE A 149 -10.76 -22.49 -2.55
N VAL A 150 -11.62 -21.62 -2.00
CA VAL A 150 -11.48 -20.17 -2.11
C VAL A 150 -10.18 -19.70 -1.45
N SER A 151 -9.86 -20.20 -0.26
CA SER A 151 -8.62 -19.82 0.44
C SER A 151 -7.35 -20.29 -0.29
N SER A 152 -7.42 -21.46 -0.94
CA SER A 152 -6.30 -22.01 -1.71
C SER A 152 -6.07 -21.25 -3.01
N ALA A 153 -7.15 -20.92 -3.72
CA ALA A 153 -7.08 -20.06 -4.90
C ALA A 153 -6.57 -18.65 -4.57
N LYS A 154 -6.90 -18.11 -3.38
CA LYS A 154 -6.37 -16.81 -2.91
C LYS A 154 -4.85 -16.85 -2.81
N LYS A 155 -4.31 -17.92 -2.21
CA LYS A 155 -2.88 -18.12 -2.06
C LYS A 155 -2.19 -18.28 -3.41
N GLU A 156 -2.81 -18.96 -4.36
CA GLU A 156 -2.26 -19.18 -5.69
C GLU A 156 -2.17 -17.88 -6.50
N ILE A 157 -3.24 -17.08 -6.53
CA ILE A 157 -3.26 -15.77 -7.21
C ILE A 157 -2.24 -14.81 -6.58
N VAL A 158 -2.18 -14.75 -5.24
CA VAL A 158 -1.19 -13.91 -4.55
C VAL A 158 0.25 -14.34 -4.88
N LYS A 159 0.49 -15.64 -5.07
CA LYS A 159 1.80 -16.17 -5.46
C LYS A 159 2.14 -15.84 -6.91
N GLU A 160 1.16 -15.86 -7.81
CA GLU A 160 1.29 -15.49 -9.22
C GLU A 160 1.61 -14.00 -9.39
N VAL A 161 0.86 -13.12 -8.72
CA VAL A 161 1.13 -11.66 -8.69
C VAL A 161 2.53 -11.36 -8.15
N ARG A 162 2.97 -12.05 -7.10
CA ARG A 162 4.33 -11.91 -6.56
C ARG A 162 5.43 -12.36 -7.54
N ARG A 163 5.15 -13.30 -8.44
CA ARG A 163 6.10 -13.74 -9.47
C ARG A 163 6.20 -12.72 -10.59
N GLU A 164 5.08 -12.18 -11.06
CA GLU A 164 5.07 -11.12 -12.08
C GLU A 164 5.78 -9.86 -11.61
N GLN A 165 5.58 -9.43 -10.35
CA GLN A 165 6.28 -8.27 -9.77
C GLN A 165 7.80 -8.47 -9.64
N ARG A 166 8.26 -9.71 -9.42
CA ARG A 166 9.69 -10.02 -9.41
C ARG A 166 10.28 -9.99 -10.81
N GLN A 167 9.50 -10.40 -11.82
CA GLN A 167 9.93 -10.34 -13.21
C GLN A 167 10.04 -8.91 -13.70
N THR A 168 9.04 -8.04 -13.46
CA THR A 168 9.10 -6.62 -13.85
C THR A 168 10.28 -5.89 -13.24
N LYS A 169 10.55 -6.08 -11.95
CA LYS A 169 11.77 -5.52 -11.31
C LYS A 169 13.06 -6.01 -11.95
N THR A 170 13.10 -7.24 -12.44
CA THR A 170 14.31 -7.79 -13.09
C THR A 170 14.50 -7.17 -14.47
N TYR A 171 13.42 -6.96 -15.24
CA TYR A 171 13.48 -6.27 -16.53
C TYR A 171 13.91 -4.80 -16.39
N ASP A 172 13.38 -4.06 -15.42
CA ASP A 172 13.78 -2.67 -15.17
C ASP A 172 15.28 -2.53 -14.82
N ILE A 173 15.82 -3.49 -14.07
CA ILE A 173 17.25 -3.52 -13.70
C ILE A 173 18.10 -3.82 -14.93
N LEU A 174 17.68 -4.78 -15.76
CA LEU A 174 18.38 -5.15 -16.99
C LEU A 174 18.38 -4.00 -18.00
N GLU A 175 17.25 -3.34 -18.21
CA GLU A 175 17.13 -2.16 -19.08
C GLU A 175 18.03 -1.01 -18.62
N LYS A 176 18.07 -0.74 -17.31
CA LYS A 176 18.93 0.31 -16.72
C LYS A 176 20.42 -0.04 -16.77
N SER A 177 20.76 -1.33 -16.79
CA SER A 177 22.14 -1.79 -16.98
C SER A 177 22.60 -1.73 -18.44
N MET A 178 21.70 -2.02 -19.39
CA MET A 178 21.98 -1.92 -20.82
C MET A 178 22.06 -0.46 -21.31
N SER A 179 21.23 0.44 -20.78
CA SER A 179 21.32 1.88 -21.12
C SER A 179 22.62 2.54 -20.62
N LYS A 180 23.13 2.10 -19.46
CA LYS A 180 24.41 2.56 -18.93
C LYS A 180 25.63 2.07 -19.72
N GLN A 181 25.58 0.87 -20.30
CA GLN A 181 26.65 0.37 -21.17
C GLN A 181 26.63 1.04 -22.55
N SER A 182 25.44 1.33 -23.09
CA SER A 182 25.30 2.03 -24.38
C SER A 182 25.76 3.50 -24.34
N SER A 183 25.62 4.17 -23.19
CA SER A 183 26.09 5.56 -23.01
C SER A 183 27.58 5.69 -22.69
N ALA A 184 28.31 4.58 -22.50
CA ALA A 184 29.72 4.56 -22.11
C ALA A 184 30.66 4.08 -23.23
N ALA A 185 30.13 3.77 -24.41
CA ALA A 185 30.85 3.43 -25.63
C ALA A 185 30.74 4.57 -26.65
#